data_AF-A0A1M6S607-F1
#
_entry.id   AF-A0A1M6S607-F1
#
_cell.length_a   1.000
_cell.length_b   1.000
_cell.length_c   1.000
_cell.angle_alpha   90.00
_cell.angle_beta   90.00
_cell.angle_gamma   90.00
#
_symmetry.space_group_name_H-M   'P 1'
#
loop_
_entity.id
_entity.type
_entity.pdbx_description
1 polymer ?
#
loop_
_entity_poly.entity_id
_entity_poly.type
_entity_poly.pdbx_seq_one_letter_code
_entity_poly.pdbx_strand_id
1 'polypeptide(L)'
;MTGALEAEGEGRGRAVPRPEPDPPERPWQPTPVPVDWLWNTLTVSGPTEAVAPFQAAAAGPGVIPWTLDLDALEEEFLLPMAGPPDGVRAISLAGAKLLARRLREAVALNHQRALARMATDRSCPFDLHRLLPIPAAILALGPEEGASRDWLRAHWGTTRPLRHAAVLPSTLDGRKKKMGQWRVGFWSADWSPWQAVARLRRASPDLAFGLQPHYAPGADAGRAVSRGAGADREGPGRTAKPARPGRSARV
;
A
#
# COMPACT_ATOMS: atom_id res chain seq x y z
N MET A 1 73.03 66.01 16.75
CA MET A 1 73.95 64.96 16.30
C MET A 1 73.41 63.63 16.78
N THR A 2 73.09 62.73 15.84
CA THR A 2 73.20 61.25 15.95
C THR A 2 72.54 60.58 17.17
N GLY A 3 71.59 59.63 17.08
CA GLY A 3 71.06 58.86 15.97
C GLY A 3 70.06 57.81 16.49
N ALA A 4 69.31 57.25 15.55
CA ALA A 4 68.64 55.93 15.50
C ALA A 4 68.42 55.11 16.79
N LEU A 5 67.15 54.77 17.05
CA LEU A 5 66.72 53.44 17.49
C LEU A 5 65.27 53.21 17.00
N GLU A 6 65.15 52.37 15.97
CA GLU A 6 63.95 51.62 15.61
C GLU A 6 63.65 50.55 16.67
N ALA A 7 62.37 50.20 16.84
CA ALA A 7 61.77 48.94 17.33
C ALA A 7 60.64 49.22 18.32
N GLU A 8 59.44 48.64 18.28
CA GLU A 8 58.78 47.74 17.35
C GLU A 8 57.27 47.97 17.61
N GLY A 9 56.54 48.35 16.57
CA GLY A 9 55.09 48.35 16.61
C GLY A 9 54.61 46.91 16.48
N GLU A 10 54.33 46.24 17.59
CA GLU A 10 53.73 44.91 17.62
C GLU A 10 52.26 44.98 17.22
N GLY A 11 52.02 45.28 15.94
CA GLY A 11 50.74 45.10 15.30
C GLY A 11 50.48 43.62 15.16
N ARG A 12 49.80 43.03 16.15
CA ARG A 12 49.20 41.69 16.05
C ARG A 12 48.22 41.66 14.88
N GLY A 13 48.74 41.34 13.68
CA GLY A 13 47.95 40.95 12.54
C GLY A 13 47.20 39.67 12.91
N ARG A 14 45.94 39.81 13.29
CA ARG A 14 45.02 38.69 13.47
C ARG A 14 44.89 38.00 12.11
N ALA A 15 45.58 36.87 11.94
CA ALA A 15 45.44 36.03 10.77
C ALA A 15 43.95 35.69 10.60
N VAL A 16 43.35 36.19 9.51
CA VAL A 16 41.99 35.84 9.14
C VAL A 16 42.03 34.36 8.74
N PRO A 17 41.31 33.47 9.46
CA PRO A 17 41.26 32.07 9.06
C PRO A 17 40.67 31.99 7.66
N ARG A 18 41.37 31.29 6.77
CA ARG A 18 40.92 31.01 5.41
C ARG A 18 39.55 30.33 5.51
N PRO A 19 38.50 30.81 4.83
CA PRO A 19 37.19 30.17 4.88
C PRO A 19 37.36 28.72 4.45
N GLU A 20 36.90 27.82 5.32
CA GLU A 20 36.82 26.39 5.03
C GLU A 20 35.98 26.25 3.76
N PRO A 21 36.44 25.49 2.75
CA PRO A 21 35.65 25.31 1.54
C PRO A 21 34.28 24.75 1.93
N ASP A 22 33.22 25.36 1.40
CA ASP A 22 31.86 24.89 1.64
C ASP A 22 31.81 23.38 1.38
N PRO A 23 31.20 22.60 2.30
CA PRO A 23 31.04 21.17 2.08
C PRO A 23 30.39 20.97 0.71
N PRO A 24 30.87 20.01 -0.10
CA PRO A 24 30.35 19.83 -1.44
C PRO A 24 28.84 19.72 -1.36
N GLU A 25 28.15 20.59 -2.11
CA GLU A 25 26.69 20.57 -2.20
C GLU A 25 26.29 19.13 -2.47
N ARG A 26 25.53 18.54 -1.53
CA ARG A 26 24.97 17.22 -1.78
C ARG A 26 24.15 17.36 -3.06
N PRO A 27 24.43 16.56 -4.11
CA PRO A 27 23.67 16.64 -5.34
C PRO A 27 22.20 16.51 -4.98
N TRP A 28 21.37 17.42 -5.49
CA TRP A 28 19.94 17.38 -5.29
C TRP A 28 19.45 15.99 -5.70
N GLN A 29 19.10 15.17 -4.72
CA GLN A 29 18.46 13.89 -4.96
C GLN A 29 16.96 14.17 -4.96
N PRO A 30 16.25 14.02 -6.08
CA PRO A 30 14.80 14.08 -6.06
C PRO A 30 14.31 12.99 -5.11
N THR A 31 13.78 13.40 -3.96
CA THR A 31 13.06 12.47 -3.09
C THR A 31 11.93 11.86 -3.92
N PRO A 32 11.76 10.53 -3.97
CA PRO A 32 10.61 9.93 -4.61
C PRO A 32 9.35 10.59 -4.05
N VAL A 33 8.53 11.20 -4.92
CA VAL A 33 7.27 11.80 -4.50
C VAL A 33 6.44 10.71 -3.82
N PRO A 34 6.11 10.84 -2.53
CA PRO A 34 5.35 9.81 -1.84
C PRO A 34 3.99 9.64 -2.51
N VAL A 35 3.58 8.39 -2.72
CA VAL A 35 2.24 8.09 -3.20
C VAL A 35 1.23 8.55 -2.15
N ASP A 36 0.31 9.42 -2.54
CA ASP A 36 -0.78 9.82 -1.65
C ASP A 36 -1.89 8.76 -1.70
N TRP A 37 -2.42 8.39 -0.54
CA TRP A 37 -3.50 7.42 -0.46
C TRP A 37 -4.81 8.14 -0.18
N LEU A 38 -5.72 8.08 -1.14
CA LEU A 38 -7.04 8.70 -1.07
C LEU A 38 -8.08 7.65 -0.70
N TRP A 39 -8.87 7.93 0.35
CA TRP A 39 -10.03 7.11 0.68
C TRP A 39 -11.18 7.45 -0.29
N ASN A 40 -11.87 6.41 -0.78
CA ASN A 40 -12.99 6.55 -1.69
C ASN A 40 -14.17 5.73 -1.21
N THR A 41 -15.36 6.15 -1.59
CA THR A 41 -16.59 5.37 -1.49
C THR A 41 -17.19 5.20 -2.87
N LEU A 42 -17.40 3.95 -3.28
CA LEU A 42 -18.18 3.59 -4.45
C LEU A 42 -19.56 3.14 -4.00
N THR A 43 -20.60 3.69 -4.63
CA THR A 43 -21.99 3.28 -4.46
C THR A 43 -22.51 2.82 -5.81
N VAL A 44 -23.06 1.61 -5.84
CA VAL A 44 -23.72 1.02 -7.01
C VAL A 44 -25.18 0.77 -6.63
N SER A 45 -26.12 1.29 -7.42
CA SER A 45 -27.55 1.14 -7.17
C SER A 45 -28.30 0.82 -8.44
N GLY A 46 -29.41 0.10 -8.32
CA GLY A 46 -30.23 -0.33 -9.45
C GLY A 46 -31.16 -1.47 -9.03
N PRO A 47 -31.79 -2.15 -9.99
CA PRO A 47 -32.59 -3.33 -9.68
C PRO A 47 -31.79 -4.35 -8.86
N THR A 48 -32.41 -4.94 -7.84
CA THR A 48 -31.73 -5.90 -6.93
C THR A 48 -31.10 -7.05 -7.71
N GLU A 49 -31.80 -7.53 -8.74
CA GLU A 49 -31.36 -8.58 -9.66
C GLU A 49 -30.16 -8.20 -10.54
N ALA A 50 -29.87 -6.91 -10.70
CA ALA A 50 -28.69 -6.42 -11.41
C ALA A 50 -27.52 -6.14 -10.45
N VAL A 51 -27.81 -5.61 -9.25
CA VAL A 51 -26.80 -5.28 -8.24
C VAL A 51 -26.12 -6.54 -7.67
N ALA A 52 -26.90 -7.57 -7.35
CA ALA A 52 -26.35 -8.78 -6.72
C ALA A 52 -25.34 -9.55 -7.62
N PRO A 53 -25.61 -9.78 -8.92
CA PRO A 53 -24.62 -10.37 -9.82
C PRO A 53 -23.37 -9.50 -9.99
N PHE A 54 -23.53 -8.18 -10.06
CA PHE A 54 -22.39 -7.26 -10.16
C PHE A 54 -21.49 -7.35 -8.91
N GLN A 55 -22.09 -7.36 -7.72
CA GLN A 55 -21.36 -7.56 -6.47
C GLN A 55 -20.62 -8.91 -6.45
N ALA A 56 -21.27 -9.99 -6.89
CA ALA A 56 -20.65 -11.30 -6.96
C ALA A 56 -19.49 -11.35 -7.97
N ALA A 57 -19.59 -10.65 -9.10
CA ALA A 57 -18.53 -10.54 -10.09
C ALA A 57 -17.32 -9.74 -9.56
N ALA A 58 -17.60 -8.69 -8.78
CA ALA A 58 -16.61 -7.83 -8.15
C ALA A 58 -15.86 -8.51 -7.00
N ALA A 59 -16.47 -9.47 -6.32
CA ALA A 59 -15.83 -10.19 -5.23
C ALA A 59 -14.68 -11.08 -5.75
N GLY A 60 -13.51 -10.99 -5.13
CA GLY A 60 -12.30 -11.66 -5.60
C GLY A 60 -11.21 -11.84 -4.55
N PRO A 61 -10.03 -12.34 -4.96
CA PRO A 61 -8.88 -12.47 -4.08
C PRO A 61 -8.32 -11.13 -3.60
N GLY A 62 -8.58 -10.02 -4.31
CA GLY A 62 -7.98 -8.72 -4.01
C GLY A 62 -6.46 -8.71 -4.25
N VAL A 63 -5.98 -9.64 -5.07
CA VAL A 63 -4.56 -9.80 -5.42
C VAL A 63 -4.44 -9.77 -6.93
N ILE A 64 -3.50 -8.96 -7.40
CA ILE A 64 -3.15 -8.89 -8.82
C ILE A 64 -1.99 -9.86 -9.07
N PRO A 65 -2.08 -10.73 -10.08
CA PRO A 65 -1.10 -11.77 -10.35
C PRO A 65 0.11 -11.21 -11.13
N TRP A 66 0.78 -10.21 -10.55
CA TRP A 66 2.02 -9.69 -11.12
C TRP A 66 3.11 -10.76 -11.15
N THR A 67 3.90 -10.78 -12.22
CA THR A 67 5.20 -11.43 -12.16
C THR A 67 6.10 -10.60 -11.26
N LEU A 68 6.74 -11.24 -10.27
CA LEU A 68 7.65 -10.56 -9.35
C LEU A 68 9.09 -10.81 -9.81
N ASP A 69 9.85 -9.73 -10.01
CA ASP A 69 11.30 -9.79 -10.06
C ASP A 69 11.83 -9.96 -8.63
N LEU A 70 12.12 -11.20 -8.26
CA LEU A 70 12.56 -11.54 -6.92
C LEU A 70 14.00 -11.09 -6.65
N ASP A 71 14.83 -10.95 -7.69
CA ASP A 71 16.22 -10.54 -7.55
C ASP A 71 16.28 -9.03 -7.30
N ALA A 72 15.54 -8.24 -8.07
CA ALA A 72 15.36 -6.81 -7.83
C ALA A 72 14.75 -6.53 -6.45
N LEU A 73 13.80 -7.36 -6.00
CA LEU A 73 13.20 -7.23 -4.67
C LEU A 73 14.20 -7.52 -3.53
N GLU A 74 15.09 -8.50 -3.68
CA GLU A 74 16.16 -8.75 -2.69
C GLU A 74 17.13 -7.58 -2.62
N GLU A 75 17.46 -6.97 -3.75
CA GLU A 75 18.26 -5.75 -3.79
C GLU A 75 17.55 -4.58 -3.09
N GLU A 76 16.27 -4.37 -3.35
CA GLU A 76 15.46 -3.32 -2.69
C GLU A 76 15.45 -3.47 -1.16
N PHE A 77 15.36 -4.71 -0.65
CA PHE A 77 15.49 -4.95 0.79
C PHE A 77 16.92 -4.73 1.30
N LEU A 78 17.93 -5.12 0.53
CA LEU A 78 19.34 -5.03 0.93
C LEU A 78 19.84 -3.60 1.03
N LEU A 79 19.53 -2.75 0.05
CA LEU A 79 20.03 -1.38 -0.06
C LEU A 79 19.90 -0.56 1.24
N PRO A 80 18.72 -0.42 1.87
CA PRO A 80 18.57 0.37 3.10
C PRO A 80 19.31 -0.24 4.30
N MET A 81 19.53 -1.56 4.32
CA MET A 81 20.28 -2.24 5.40
C MET A 81 21.79 -2.16 5.20
N ALA A 82 22.26 -2.18 3.94
CA ALA A 82 23.67 -2.15 3.58
C ALA A 82 24.27 -0.74 3.62
N GLY A 83 23.45 0.29 3.39
CA GLY A 83 23.84 1.70 3.42
C GLY A 83 22.72 2.59 3.96
N PRO A 84 22.47 2.58 5.28
CA PRO A 84 21.42 3.41 5.87
C PRO A 84 21.75 4.90 5.72
N PRO A 85 20.74 5.79 5.62
CA PRO A 85 20.95 7.23 5.44
C PRO A 85 21.82 7.87 6.53
N ASP A 86 21.71 7.36 7.76
CA ASP A 86 22.45 7.85 8.93
C ASP A 86 23.86 7.23 9.06
N GLY A 87 24.27 6.41 8.09
CA GLY A 87 25.60 5.80 7.97
C GLY A 87 25.90 4.66 8.95
N VAL A 88 25.15 4.55 10.06
CA VAL A 88 25.33 3.50 11.06
C VAL A 88 24.50 2.27 10.73
N ARG A 89 25.16 1.18 10.34
CA ARG A 89 24.48 -0.11 10.10
C ARG A 89 24.08 -0.78 11.41
N ALA A 90 22.80 -1.14 11.52
CA ALA A 90 22.28 -1.93 12.64
C ALA A 90 22.75 -3.40 12.63
N ILE A 91 23.07 -3.93 11.44
CA ILE A 91 23.50 -5.32 11.24
C ILE A 91 24.72 -5.40 10.33
N SER A 92 25.46 -6.51 10.40
CA SER A 92 26.58 -6.75 9.49
C SER A 92 26.09 -6.87 8.04
N LEU A 93 26.95 -6.58 7.05
CA LEU A 93 26.61 -6.75 5.63
C LEU A 93 26.20 -8.19 5.30
N ALA A 94 26.87 -9.18 5.91
CA ALA A 94 26.49 -10.59 5.76
C ALA A 94 25.09 -10.86 6.34
N GLY A 95 24.78 -10.28 7.50
CA GLY A 95 23.45 -10.35 8.11
C GLY A 95 22.37 -9.67 7.26
N ALA A 96 22.68 -8.52 6.66
CA ALA A 96 21.78 -7.80 5.75
C ALA A 96 21.44 -8.63 4.51
N LYS A 97 22.44 -9.24 3.86
CA LYS A 97 22.24 -10.14 2.72
C LYS A 97 21.38 -11.36 3.09
N LEU A 98 21.64 -11.97 4.25
CA LEU A 98 20.84 -13.09 4.73
C LEU A 98 19.39 -12.66 4.98
N LEU A 99 19.16 -11.54 5.65
CA LEU A 99 17.82 -11.03 5.95
C LEU A 99 17.06 -10.67 4.66
N ALA A 100 17.69 -9.99 3.71
CA ALA A 100 17.10 -9.64 2.42
C ALA A 100 16.61 -10.90 1.67
N ARG A 101 17.44 -11.96 1.63
CA ARG A 101 17.07 -13.25 1.05
C ARG A 101 15.86 -13.90 1.73
N ARG A 102 15.82 -13.87 3.06
CA ARG A 102 14.69 -14.41 3.83
C ARG A 102 13.39 -13.65 3.56
N LEU A 103 13.48 -12.32 3.42
CA LEU A 103 12.35 -11.49 3.05
C LEU A 103 11.87 -11.81 1.63
N ARG A 104 12.78 -11.93 0.65
CA ARG A 104 12.47 -12.38 -0.71
C ARG A 104 11.75 -13.73 -0.72
N GLU A 105 12.28 -14.73 0.00
CA GLU A 105 11.68 -16.06 0.13
C GLU A 105 10.27 -16.00 0.73
N ALA A 106 10.08 -15.20 1.78
CA ALA A 106 8.77 -15.01 2.41
C ALA A 106 7.77 -14.35 1.46
N VAL A 107 8.17 -13.33 0.71
CA VAL A 107 7.33 -12.69 -0.31
C VAL A 107 6.96 -13.68 -1.40
N ALA A 108 7.92 -14.43 -1.94
CA ALA A 108 7.68 -15.43 -2.99
C ALA A 108 6.66 -16.49 -2.53
N LEU A 109 6.84 -17.03 -1.31
CA LEU A 109 5.91 -18.02 -0.75
C LEU A 109 4.51 -17.45 -0.54
N ASN A 110 4.40 -16.22 -0.01
CA ASN A 110 3.12 -15.56 0.19
C ASN A 110 2.42 -15.27 -1.13
N HIS A 111 3.17 -14.84 -2.15
CA HIS A 111 2.66 -14.60 -3.49
C HIS A 111 2.14 -15.89 -4.12
N GLN A 112 2.91 -16.98 -4.11
CA GLN A 112 2.47 -18.30 -4.59
C GLN A 112 1.19 -18.78 -3.91
N ARG A 113 1.11 -18.63 -2.58
CA ARG A 113 -0.10 -18.97 -1.81
C ARG A 113 -1.31 -18.13 -2.21
N ALA A 114 -1.11 -16.85 -2.49
CA ALA A 114 -2.18 -15.97 -2.96
C ALA A 114 -2.66 -16.41 -4.35
N LEU A 115 -1.73 -16.65 -5.28
CA LEU A 115 -2.03 -17.14 -6.63
C LEU A 115 -2.83 -18.45 -6.61
N ALA A 116 -2.42 -19.41 -5.77
CA ALA A 116 -3.07 -20.72 -5.65
C ALA A 116 -4.55 -20.64 -5.22
N ARG A 117 -4.95 -19.57 -4.53
CA ARG A 117 -6.34 -19.37 -4.07
C ARG A 117 -7.18 -18.46 -4.97
N MET A 118 -6.60 -17.85 -6.00
CA MET A 118 -7.30 -16.81 -6.79
C MET A 118 -8.63 -17.27 -7.40
N ALA A 119 -8.72 -18.53 -7.81
CA ALA A 119 -9.93 -19.07 -8.41
C ALA A 119 -11.11 -19.10 -7.42
N THR A 120 -10.87 -19.33 -6.13
CA THR A 120 -11.90 -19.59 -5.11
C THR A 120 -12.05 -18.47 -4.09
N ASP A 121 -11.02 -17.66 -3.88
CA ASP A 121 -11.04 -16.58 -2.90
C ASP A 121 -11.95 -15.42 -3.35
N ARG A 122 -12.87 -15.03 -2.46
CA ARG A 122 -13.84 -13.95 -2.63
C ARG A 122 -13.84 -12.98 -1.45
N SER A 123 -12.76 -12.99 -0.66
CA SER A 123 -12.63 -12.20 0.57
C SER A 123 -12.55 -10.70 0.31
N CYS A 124 -12.01 -10.27 -0.84
CA CYS A 124 -12.04 -8.88 -1.25
C CYS A 124 -13.39 -8.56 -1.90
N PRO A 125 -14.20 -7.65 -1.34
CA PRO A 125 -15.53 -7.35 -1.89
C PRO A 125 -15.46 -6.57 -3.21
N PHE A 126 -14.37 -5.83 -3.46
CA PHE A 126 -14.20 -5.05 -4.68
C PHE A 126 -12.80 -5.26 -5.26
N ASP A 127 -12.67 -6.32 -6.04
CA ASP A 127 -11.49 -6.66 -6.81
C ASP A 127 -11.60 -6.11 -8.23
N LEU A 128 -10.91 -5.00 -8.47
CA LEU A 128 -10.95 -4.32 -9.77
C LEU A 128 -10.32 -5.16 -10.89
N HIS A 129 -9.37 -6.04 -10.58
CA HIS A 129 -8.75 -6.90 -11.57
C HIS A 129 -9.73 -7.97 -12.08
N ARG A 130 -10.68 -8.43 -11.25
CA ARG A 130 -11.74 -9.34 -11.74
C ARG A 130 -12.70 -8.67 -12.71
N LEU A 131 -13.01 -7.40 -12.46
CA LEU A 131 -13.95 -6.66 -13.30
C LEU A 131 -13.29 -6.12 -14.58
N LEU A 132 -12.06 -5.61 -14.44
CA LEU A 132 -11.27 -4.98 -15.50
C LEU A 132 -9.85 -5.55 -15.47
N PRO A 133 -9.63 -6.75 -16.03
CA PRO A 133 -8.37 -7.46 -15.91
C PRO A 133 -7.22 -6.69 -16.55
N ILE A 134 -6.07 -6.76 -15.89
CA ILE A 134 -4.80 -6.26 -16.40
C ILE A 134 -4.29 -7.28 -17.43
N PRO A 135 -3.91 -6.86 -18.64
CA PRO A 135 -3.38 -7.76 -19.66
C PRO A 135 -2.12 -8.50 -19.21
N ALA A 136 -1.95 -9.75 -19.66
CA ALA A 136 -0.81 -10.59 -19.33
C ALA A 136 0.54 -9.92 -19.65
N ALA A 137 0.62 -9.19 -20.77
CA ALA A 137 1.82 -8.46 -21.17
C ALA A 137 2.22 -7.38 -20.15
N ILE A 138 1.25 -6.75 -19.48
CA ILE A 138 1.51 -5.76 -18.43
C ILE A 138 1.82 -6.47 -17.11
N LEU A 139 1.08 -7.55 -16.78
CA LEU A 139 1.35 -8.36 -15.58
C LEU A 139 2.78 -8.90 -15.54
N ALA A 140 3.34 -9.26 -16.69
CA ALA A 140 4.70 -9.78 -16.83
C ALA A 140 5.79 -8.74 -16.50
N LEU A 141 5.49 -7.44 -16.62
CA LEU A 141 6.43 -6.36 -16.27
C LEU A 141 6.58 -6.23 -14.75
N GLY A 142 5.53 -6.53 -13.99
CA GLY A 142 5.52 -6.36 -12.54
C GLY A 142 5.01 -4.98 -12.08
N PRO A 143 4.82 -4.80 -10.77
CA PRO A 143 4.07 -3.67 -10.22
C PRO A 143 4.88 -2.36 -10.11
N GLU A 144 6.20 -2.44 -10.16
CA GLU A 144 7.09 -1.28 -10.01
C GLU A 144 7.48 -0.64 -11.35
N GLU A 145 7.26 -1.34 -12.45
CA GLU A 145 7.60 -0.84 -13.79
C GLU A 145 6.75 0.37 -14.20
N GLY A 146 7.42 1.34 -14.85
CA GLY A 146 6.78 2.58 -15.30
C GLY A 146 5.60 2.32 -16.24
N ALA A 147 5.79 1.41 -17.21
CA ALA A 147 4.75 1.01 -18.15
C ALA A 147 3.53 0.35 -17.47
N SER A 148 3.73 -0.40 -16.39
CA SER A 148 2.63 -0.95 -15.59
C SER A 148 1.82 0.16 -14.91
N ARG A 149 2.52 1.13 -14.30
CA ARG A 149 1.89 2.28 -13.63
C ARG A 149 1.14 3.17 -14.63
N ASP A 150 1.71 3.38 -15.81
CA ASP A 150 1.08 4.16 -16.90
C ASP A 150 -0.17 3.46 -17.42
N TRP A 151 -0.11 2.13 -17.58
CA TRP A 151 -1.29 1.35 -17.96
C TRP A 151 -2.39 1.49 -16.91
N LEU A 152 -2.08 1.31 -15.62
CA LEU A 152 -3.04 1.46 -14.52
C LEU A 152 -3.64 2.86 -14.50
N ARG A 153 -2.81 3.90 -14.68
CA ARG A 153 -3.27 5.29 -14.73
C ARG A 153 -4.25 5.50 -15.87
N ALA A 154 -3.93 5.00 -17.07
CA ALA A 154 -4.78 5.18 -18.25
C ALA A 154 -6.09 4.37 -18.16
N HIS A 155 -6.06 3.18 -17.54
CA HIS A 155 -7.17 2.23 -17.59
C HIS A 155 -8.04 2.22 -16.35
N TRP A 156 -7.43 2.44 -15.19
CA TRP A 156 -8.10 2.45 -13.89
C TRP A 156 -8.19 3.86 -13.31
N GLY A 157 -7.21 4.71 -13.56
CA GLY A 157 -7.11 6.07 -13.01
C GLY A 157 -6.18 6.23 -11.84
N THR A 158 -5.52 5.14 -11.44
CA THR A 158 -4.65 5.08 -10.28
C THR A 158 -3.30 4.54 -10.71
N THR A 159 -2.24 4.87 -9.99
CA THR A 159 -0.88 4.38 -10.28
C THR A 159 -0.56 3.05 -9.59
N ARG A 160 -1.36 2.71 -8.58
CA ARG A 160 -1.23 1.50 -7.78
C ARG A 160 -2.58 0.78 -7.68
N PRO A 161 -2.58 -0.52 -7.36
CA PRO A 161 -3.79 -1.28 -7.04
C PRO A 161 -4.58 -0.70 -5.87
N LEU A 162 -5.89 -0.96 -5.85
CA LEU A 162 -6.74 -0.56 -4.72
C LEU A 162 -6.34 -1.32 -3.45
N ARG A 163 -6.52 -0.70 -2.28
CA ARG A 163 -6.20 -1.30 -0.99
C ARG A 163 -7.39 -1.26 -0.02
N HIS A 164 -7.46 -2.28 0.83
CA HIS A 164 -8.43 -2.40 1.94
C HIS A 164 -9.88 -2.14 1.51
N ALA A 165 -10.31 -2.79 0.43
CA ALA A 165 -11.70 -2.75 0.03
C ALA A 165 -12.58 -3.42 1.10
N ALA A 166 -13.64 -2.74 1.52
CA ALA A 166 -14.61 -3.27 2.47
C ALA A 166 -16.02 -2.82 2.12
N VAL A 167 -17.00 -3.68 2.44
CA VAL A 167 -18.42 -3.34 2.30
C VAL A 167 -18.79 -2.30 3.36
N LEU A 168 -19.52 -1.28 2.93
CA LEU A 168 -20.09 -0.26 3.82
C LEU A 168 -21.60 -0.48 3.98
N PRO A 169 -22.20 -0.01 5.09
CA PRO A 169 -23.64 -0.09 5.29
C PRO A 169 -24.41 0.58 4.14
N SER A 170 -25.48 -0.07 3.68
CA SER A 170 -26.43 0.52 2.74
C SER A 170 -27.13 1.72 3.36
N THR A 171 -27.39 2.75 2.56
CA THR A 171 -28.21 3.92 2.93
C THR A 171 -29.62 3.85 2.35
N LEU A 172 -29.94 2.77 1.63
CA LEU A 172 -31.23 2.61 0.97
C LEU A 172 -32.29 2.11 1.96
N ASP A 173 -33.50 2.66 1.89
CA ASP A 173 -34.62 2.22 2.71
C ASP A 173 -35.00 0.76 2.38
N GLY A 174 -34.88 -0.13 3.38
CA GLY A 174 -35.17 -1.56 3.24
C GLY A 174 -36.61 -1.90 2.82
N ARG A 175 -37.54 -0.93 2.86
CA ARG A 175 -38.89 -1.09 2.29
C ARG A 175 -38.89 -1.20 0.77
N LYS A 176 -37.87 -0.70 0.08
CA LYS A 176 -37.73 -0.76 -1.39
C LYS A 176 -37.11 -2.08 -1.86
N LYS A 177 -37.85 -3.19 -1.68
CA LYS A 177 -37.35 -4.56 -1.93
C LYS A 177 -36.81 -4.84 -3.35
N LYS A 178 -37.26 -4.08 -4.36
CA LYS A 178 -36.82 -4.23 -5.77
C LYS A 178 -35.58 -3.41 -6.13
N MET A 179 -35.11 -2.54 -5.24
CA MET A 179 -33.96 -1.69 -5.46
C MET A 179 -32.82 -2.14 -4.56
N GLY A 180 -31.68 -2.46 -5.17
CA GLY A 180 -30.45 -2.79 -4.49
C GLY A 180 -29.55 -1.57 -4.34
N GLN A 181 -28.76 -1.56 -3.28
CA GLN A 181 -27.60 -0.69 -3.18
C GLN A 181 -26.44 -1.47 -2.59
N TRP A 182 -25.31 -1.39 -3.26
CA TRP A 182 -24.03 -1.91 -2.82
C TRP A 182 -23.05 -0.77 -2.61
N ARG A 183 -22.45 -0.69 -1.43
CA ARG A 183 -21.48 0.36 -1.09
C ARG A 183 -20.17 -0.28 -0.65
N VAL A 184 -19.07 0.23 -1.17
CA VAL A 184 -17.72 -0.19 -0.78
C VAL A 184 -16.81 1.00 -0.55
N GLY A 185 -15.99 0.89 0.49
CA GLY A 185 -14.91 1.81 0.79
C GLY A 185 -13.58 1.18 0.42
N PHE A 186 -12.64 1.97 -0.11
CA PHE A 186 -11.29 1.51 -0.45
C PHE A 186 -10.32 2.68 -0.57
N TRP A 187 -9.03 2.37 -0.52
CA TRP A 187 -7.96 3.32 -0.80
C TRP A 187 -7.47 3.20 -2.24
N SER A 188 -7.20 4.33 -2.88
CA SER A 188 -6.56 4.41 -4.19
C SER A 188 -5.35 5.34 -4.14
N ALA A 189 -4.36 5.08 -5.00
CA ALA A 189 -3.16 5.89 -5.10
C ALA A 189 -3.40 7.13 -5.96
N ASP A 190 -3.01 8.28 -5.42
CA ASP A 190 -2.97 9.64 -5.96
C ASP A 190 -4.34 10.23 -6.35
N TRP A 191 -5.21 9.42 -6.96
CA TRP A 191 -6.48 9.83 -7.54
C TRP A 191 -7.55 8.77 -7.35
N SER A 192 -8.82 9.13 -7.56
CA SER A 192 -9.92 8.15 -7.58
C SER A 192 -9.87 7.30 -8.86
N PRO A 193 -10.35 6.04 -8.84
CA PRO A 193 -10.31 5.14 -10.01
C PRO A 193 -11.43 5.45 -11.01
N TRP A 194 -11.56 6.72 -11.42
CA TRP A 194 -12.70 7.21 -12.18
C TRP A 194 -12.75 6.63 -13.59
N GLN A 195 -11.62 6.39 -14.26
CA GLN A 195 -11.60 5.73 -15.58
C GLN A 195 -12.20 4.32 -15.50
N ALA A 196 -11.83 3.56 -14.46
CA ALA A 196 -12.39 2.24 -14.21
C ALA A 196 -13.91 2.32 -13.99
N VAL A 197 -14.37 3.19 -13.09
CA VAL A 197 -15.80 3.34 -12.80
C VAL A 197 -16.59 3.79 -14.04
N ALA A 198 -16.04 4.67 -14.86
CA ALA A 198 -16.67 5.10 -16.11
C ALA A 198 -16.84 3.94 -17.10
N ARG A 199 -15.86 3.01 -17.17
CA ARG A 199 -15.96 1.80 -18.00
C ARG A 199 -17.01 0.84 -17.47
N LEU A 200 -17.03 0.61 -16.15
CA LEU A 200 -18.04 -0.25 -15.51
C LEU A 200 -19.45 0.28 -15.74
N ARG A 201 -19.65 1.60 -15.62
CA ARG A 201 -20.94 2.24 -15.92
C ARG A 201 -21.40 1.98 -17.37
N ARG A 202 -20.49 2.07 -18.35
CA ARG A 202 -20.83 1.78 -19.75
C ARG A 202 -21.15 0.30 -19.99
N ALA A 203 -20.48 -0.60 -19.27
CA ALA A 203 -20.70 -2.05 -19.38
C ALA A 203 -21.93 -2.54 -18.61
N SER A 204 -22.55 -1.71 -17.77
CA SER A 204 -23.68 -2.07 -16.91
C SER A 204 -24.72 -0.95 -16.91
N PRO A 205 -25.50 -0.80 -18.02
CA PRO A 205 -26.42 0.32 -18.19
C PRO A 205 -27.57 0.35 -17.19
N ASP A 206 -27.95 -0.80 -16.63
CA ASP A 206 -29.02 -0.92 -15.62
C ASP A 206 -28.57 -0.49 -14.21
N LEU A 207 -27.28 -0.16 -14.04
CA LEU A 207 -26.68 0.21 -12.77
C LEU A 207 -26.24 1.68 -12.77
N ALA A 208 -26.60 2.39 -11.72
CA ALA A 208 -26.08 3.72 -11.41
C ALA A 208 -24.85 3.62 -10.50
N PHE A 209 -23.79 4.34 -10.86
CA PHE A 209 -22.52 4.36 -10.13
C PHE A 209 -22.25 5.77 -9.58
N GLY A 210 -22.05 5.89 -8.27
CA GLY A 210 -21.55 7.10 -7.61
C GLY A 210 -20.18 6.85 -6.99
N LEU A 211 -19.18 7.64 -7.36
CA LEU A 211 -17.82 7.59 -6.81
C LEU A 211 -17.55 8.87 -6.03
N GLN A 212 -17.24 8.76 -4.75
CA GLN A 212 -16.96 9.87 -3.87
C GLN A 212 -15.54 9.74 -3.28
N PRO A 213 -14.58 10.56 -3.74
CA PRO A 213 -13.29 10.71 -3.07
C PRO A 213 -13.42 11.53 -1.78
N HIS A 214 -12.62 11.22 -0.76
CA HIS A 214 -12.60 11.90 0.54
C HIS A 214 -11.25 12.59 0.76
N TYR A 215 -11.17 13.87 0.40
CA TYR A 215 -9.94 14.66 0.48
C TYR A 215 -9.63 15.24 1.87
N ALA A 216 -10.53 15.05 2.85
CA ALA A 216 -10.33 15.60 4.18
C ALA A 216 -9.22 14.82 4.92
N PRO A 217 -8.18 15.50 5.46
CA PRO A 217 -7.18 14.85 6.29
C PRO A 217 -7.87 14.30 7.54
N GLY A 218 -7.81 12.98 7.75
CA GLY A 218 -8.47 12.31 8.88
C GLY A 218 -9.80 11.63 8.55
N ALA A 219 -10.00 11.11 7.34
CA ALA A 219 -11.12 10.23 7.02
C ALA A 219 -11.09 8.95 7.89
N ASP A 220 -11.62 9.05 9.12
CA ASP A 220 -11.65 7.98 10.13
C ASP A 220 -12.34 6.69 9.64
N ALA A 221 -13.19 6.80 8.62
CA ALA A 221 -13.83 5.68 7.94
C ALA A 221 -12.81 4.70 7.31
N GLY A 222 -11.75 5.19 6.68
CA GLY A 222 -10.72 4.35 6.09
C GLY A 222 -9.83 3.68 7.14
N ARG A 223 -9.61 4.36 8.28
CA ARG A 223 -8.77 3.87 9.39
C ARG A 223 -9.43 2.73 10.17
N ALA A 224 -10.75 2.78 10.35
CA ALA A 224 -11.52 1.70 10.98
C ALA A 224 -11.54 0.42 10.12
N VAL A 225 -11.67 0.56 8.80
CA VAL A 225 -11.61 -0.56 7.84
C VAL A 225 -10.23 -1.23 7.81
N SER A 226 -9.15 -0.44 7.82
CA SER A 226 -7.77 -0.96 7.88
C SER A 226 -7.46 -1.71 9.19
N ARG A 227 -8.07 -1.31 10.32
CA ARG A 227 -7.88 -1.98 11.62
C ARG A 227 -8.65 -3.31 11.73
N GLY A 228 -9.85 -3.40 11.15
CA GLY A 228 -10.65 -4.63 11.15
C GLY A 228 -10.00 -5.79 10.37
N ALA A 229 -9.31 -5.49 9.27
CA ALA A 229 -8.64 -6.51 8.45
C ALA A 229 -7.37 -7.13 9.09
N GLY A 230 -6.82 -6.49 10.14
CA GLY A 230 -5.65 -6.99 10.87
C GLY A 230 -5.97 -7.86 12.08
N ALA A 231 -7.19 -7.81 12.61
CA ALA A 231 -7.56 -8.51 13.85
C ALA A 231 -7.89 -10.00 13.64
N ASP A 232 -8.22 -10.43 12.41
CA ASP A 232 -8.65 -11.80 12.12
C ASP A 232 -7.52 -12.71 11.56
N ARG A 233 -6.26 -12.28 11.65
CA ARG A 233 -5.09 -13.08 11.27
C ARG A 233 -4.09 -13.26 12.42
N GLU A 234 -4.59 -13.49 13.62
CA GLU A 234 -3.80 -14.08 14.71
C GLU A 234 -4.47 -15.37 15.18
N GLY A 235 -3.78 -16.48 14.98
CA GLY A 235 -4.03 -17.72 15.71
C GLY A 235 -2.74 -18.53 15.77
N PRO A 236 -2.63 -19.57 16.61
CA PRO A 236 -3.46 -19.95 17.75
C PRO A 236 -2.64 -20.02 19.06
N GLY A 237 -3.30 -20.18 20.21
CA GLY A 237 -2.65 -20.73 21.40
C GLY A 237 -2.92 -20.00 22.70
N ARG A 238 -4.08 -20.26 23.31
CA ARG A 238 -4.15 -20.29 24.77
C ARG A 238 -4.87 -21.55 25.21
N THR A 239 -4.08 -22.35 25.92
CA THR A 239 -4.39 -23.61 26.56
C THR A 239 -5.71 -23.55 27.33
N ALA A 240 -6.64 -24.44 26.94
CA ALA A 240 -7.80 -24.75 27.77
C ALA A 240 -7.30 -25.37 29.09
N LYS A 241 -7.71 -24.74 30.19
CA LYS A 241 -7.46 -25.18 31.56
C LYS A 241 -8.22 -26.49 31.80
N PRO A 242 -7.60 -27.57 32.31
CA PRO A 242 -8.34 -28.81 32.55
C PRO A 242 -9.33 -28.64 33.70
N ALA A 243 -10.56 -29.09 33.47
CA ALA A 243 -11.62 -29.17 34.47
C ALA A 243 -11.24 -30.20 35.56
N ARG A 244 -11.41 -29.80 36.83
CA ARG A 244 -11.25 -30.70 37.98
C ARG A 244 -12.35 -31.78 37.97
N PRO A 245 -12.02 -33.05 38.25
CA PRO A 245 -13.04 -34.09 38.35
C PRO A 245 -13.90 -33.89 39.60
N GLY A 246 -15.22 -33.88 39.38
CA GLY A 246 -16.23 -33.88 40.42
C GLY A 246 -16.16 -35.16 41.25
N ARG A 247 -16.13 -34.99 42.57
CA ARG A 247 -16.08 -36.06 43.56
C ARG A 247 -17.47 -36.68 43.67
N SER A 248 -17.57 -37.98 43.36
CA SER A 248 -18.76 -38.80 43.56
C SER A 248 -19.25 -38.75 45.01
N ALA A 249 -20.54 -38.49 45.20
CA ALA A 249 -21.26 -38.85 46.41
C ALA A 249 -21.59 -40.35 46.35
N ARG A 250 -21.29 -41.07 47.44
CA ARG A 250 -21.67 -42.46 47.65
C ARG A 250 -23.17 -42.55 47.97
N VAL A 251 -23.81 -43.59 47.44
CA VAL A 251 -24.95 -44.27 48.06
C VAL A 251 -24.36 -45.39 48.92
#